data_AF-A8M8X9-F1
#
_entry.id   AF-A8M8X9-F1
#
_cell.length_a   1.000
_cell.length_b   1.000
_cell.length_c   1.000
_cell.angle_alpha   90.00
_cell.angle_beta   90.00
_cell.angle_gamma   90.00
#
_symmetry.space_group_name_H-M   'P 1'
#
loop_
_entity.id
_entity.type
_entity.pdbx_description
1 polymer ?
#
loop_
_entity_poly.entity_id
_entity_poly.type
_entity_poly.pdbx_seq_one_letter_code
_entity_poly.pdbx_strand_id
1 'polypeptide(L)'
;MENSEVKVKLRYHEFIEGKVRISVDALPMLKNAHYGVYGHATVELCHWTKSALTGGPSCYKVKFYGAPVGGSHRCVEMGPVGMMCSNKCVYCWRPSESFDPYEPMSLEVMDPVDMVNGILKERRRLLSGYFGHAKSSRDKVNEALQPTHWAISLSGEPTMYPRLPELIKYIKSLPSTKSVFLVTNGLYPEMIEKLWREDALPTQLYLSLNAPNKELFLKIANPVVHRDDAWERVLRSLELLAKIPTRTVVRITLIKGWNTGSELLGQFAEVLGIGNPHFIEPKSYMHLGHSVYKLSKLNMLRHEEVKEWSLSLLKALESRGLRYIFMDEDPNSRITVLQNMNRYVDRWIEKPSSEANP
;
A
#
# COMPACT_ATOMS: atom_id res chain seq x y z
N MET A 1 -35.09 -28.97 -5.38
CA MET A 1 -34.87 -27.67 -4.71
C MET A 1 -33.71 -27.00 -5.42
N GLU A 2 -34.00 -26.18 -6.43
CA GLU A 2 -33.00 -25.34 -7.06
C GLU A 2 -32.49 -24.35 -6.00
N ASN A 3 -31.21 -24.47 -5.65
CA ASN A 3 -30.52 -23.41 -4.93
C ASN A 3 -30.51 -22.20 -5.87
N SER A 4 -31.41 -21.24 -5.62
CA SER A 4 -31.31 -19.91 -6.18
C SER A 4 -30.10 -19.24 -5.57
N GLU A 5 -28.91 -19.52 -6.12
CA GLU A 5 -27.70 -18.76 -5.84
C GLU A 5 -28.00 -17.30 -6.19
N VAL A 6 -28.14 -16.47 -5.17
CA VAL A 6 -28.14 -15.02 -5.33
C VAL A 6 -26.78 -14.66 -5.90
N LYS A 7 -26.66 -14.57 -7.22
CA LYS A 7 -25.45 -14.10 -7.88
C LYS A 7 -25.19 -12.68 -7.38
N VAL A 8 -24.17 -12.53 -6.54
CA VAL A 8 -23.70 -11.22 -6.07
C VAL A 8 -23.40 -10.39 -7.32
N LYS A 9 -24.17 -9.33 -7.56
CA LYS A 9 -23.93 -8.43 -8.69
C LYS A 9 -22.71 -7.57 -8.37
N LEU A 10 -21.56 -7.98 -8.88
CA LEU A 10 -20.32 -7.23 -8.80
C LEU A 10 -20.33 -6.08 -9.82
N ARG A 11 -19.75 -4.96 -9.45
CA ARG A 11 -19.68 -3.74 -10.28
C ARG A 11 -18.44 -3.71 -11.15
N TYR A 12 -17.30 -4.14 -10.62
CA TYR A 12 -16.02 -4.14 -11.34
C TYR A 12 -15.63 -5.49 -11.88
N HIS A 13 -16.28 -6.56 -11.41
CA HIS A 13 -15.88 -7.92 -11.72
C HIS A 13 -17.01 -8.75 -12.31
N GLU A 14 -16.62 -9.80 -13.01
CA GLU A 14 -17.49 -10.85 -13.51
C GLU A 14 -16.80 -12.21 -13.36
N PHE A 15 -17.58 -13.28 -13.45
CA PHE A 15 -17.07 -14.65 -13.47
C PHE A 15 -17.07 -15.18 -14.89
N ILE A 16 -15.89 -15.59 -15.36
CA ILE A 16 -15.72 -16.29 -16.64
C ILE A 16 -15.09 -17.63 -16.32
N GLU A 17 -15.80 -18.73 -16.64
CA GLU A 17 -15.33 -20.10 -16.39
C GLU A 17 -14.93 -20.34 -14.92
N GLY A 18 -15.73 -19.79 -14.00
CA GLY A 18 -15.46 -19.89 -12.54
C GLY A 18 -14.30 -19.04 -12.05
N LYS A 19 -13.67 -18.23 -12.91
CA LYS A 19 -12.60 -17.31 -12.52
C LYS A 19 -13.10 -15.88 -12.45
N VAL A 20 -12.75 -15.18 -11.37
CA VAL A 20 -13.06 -13.76 -11.21
C VAL A 20 -12.13 -12.92 -12.07
N ARG A 21 -12.69 -11.97 -12.80
CA ARG A 21 -11.95 -11.06 -13.69
C ARG A 21 -12.58 -9.68 -13.63
N ILE A 22 -11.80 -8.64 -13.89
CA ILE A 22 -12.34 -7.30 -14.10
C ILE A 22 -13.22 -7.34 -15.36
N SER A 23 -14.45 -6.86 -15.23
CA SER A 23 -15.47 -6.95 -16.29
C SER A 23 -15.10 -6.11 -17.50
N VAL A 24 -15.56 -6.55 -18.68
CA VAL A 24 -15.35 -5.81 -19.94
C VAL A 24 -15.87 -4.37 -19.83
N ASP A 25 -16.99 -4.16 -19.15
CA ASP A 25 -17.60 -2.84 -18.91
C ASP A 25 -16.74 -1.92 -18.03
N ALA A 26 -15.96 -2.48 -17.10
CA ALA A 26 -15.06 -1.73 -16.23
C ALA A 26 -13.75 -1.31 -16.93
N LEU A 27 -13.31 -2.04 -17.97
CA LEU A 27 -12.03 -1.83 -18.62
C LEU A 27 -11.82 -0.40 -19.16
N PRO A 28 -12.78 0.24 -19.87
CA PRO A 28 -12.57 1.60 -20.38
C PRO A 28 -12.31 2.61 -19.27
N MET A 29 -13.07 2.53 -18.16
CA MET A 29 -12.91 3.42 -17.01
C MET A 29 -11.51 3.26 -16.38
N LEU A 30 -11.05 2.03 -16.20
CA LEU A 30 -9.74 1.75 -15.62
C LEU A 30 -8.59 2.18 -16.55
N LYS A 31 -8.70 1.94 -17.85
CA LYS A 31 -7.73 2.41 -18.84
C LYS A 31 -7.63 3.93 -18.87
N ASN A 32 -8.76 4.63 -18.80
CA ASN A 32 -8.81 6.10 -18.70
C ASN A 32 -8.16 6.60 -17.40
N ALA A 33 -8.28 5.84 -16.31
CA ALA A 33 -7.56 6.09 -15.06
C ALA A 33 -6.10 5.56 -15.08
N HIS A 34 -5.56 5.24 -16.26
CA HIS A 34 -4.18 4.79 -16.51
C HIS A 34 -3.77 3.45 -15.90
N TYR A 35 -4.73 2.59 -15.58
CA TYR A 35 -4.46 1.22 -15.17
C TYR A 35 -4.07 0.32 -16.36
N GLY A 36 -3.13 -0.57 -16.11
CA GLY A 36 -3.01 -1.86 -16.78
C GLY A 36 -3.84 -2.89 -16.02
N VAL A 37 -4.53 -3.77 -16.74
CA VAL A 37 -5.45 -4.77 -16.18
C VAL A 37 -5.14 -6.13 -16.78
N TYR A 38 -5.03 -7.15 -15.92
CA TYR A 38 -4.89 -8.54 -16.33
C TYR A 38 -5.66 -9.45 -15.37
N GLY A 39 -6.74 -10.08 -15.86
CA GLY A 39 -7.65 -10.85 -15.01
C GLY A 39 -8.28 -9.97 -13.93
N HIS A 40 -8.07 -10.32 -12.66
CA HIS A 40 -8.48 -9.53 -11.48
C HIS A 40 -7.37 -8.61 -10.94
N ALA A 41 -6.18 -8.63 -11.57
CA ALA A 41 -5.02 -7.87 -11.12
C ALA A 41 -4.87 -6.54 -11.89
N THR A 42 -4.28 -5.56 -11.21
CA THR A 42 -4.06 -4.22 -11.74
C THR A 42 -2.63 -3.75 -11.56
N VAL A 43 -2.14 -2.90 -12.47
CA VAL A 43 -0.81 -2.26 -12.40
C VAL A 43 -0.89 -0.82 -12.87
N GLU A 44 -0.06 0.07 -12.32
CA GLU A 44 0.03 1.46 -12.77
C GLU A 44 1.48 1.94 -12.78
N LEU A 45 1.80 2.88 -13.68
CA LEU A 45 3.00 3.70 -13.55
C LEU A 45 2.68 4.88 -12.61
N CYS A 46 3.11 4.76 -11.36
CA CYS A 46 2.88 5.79 -10.35
C CYS A 46 3.52 7.13 -10.73
N HIS A 47 3.07 8.21 -10.11
CA HIS A 47 3.61 9.57 -10.34
C HIS A 47 5.15 9.60 -10.30
N TRP A 48 5.75 8.95 -9.30
CA TRP A 48 7.21 8.93 -9.10
C TRP A 48 7.95 8.05 -10.11
N THR A 49 7.31 7.01 -10.64
CA THR A 49 7.83 6.22 -11.76
C THR A 49 7.96 7.11 -12.99
N LYS A 50 6.88 7.85 -13.31
CA LYS A 50 6.85 8.78 -14.45
C LYS A 50 7.88 9.90 -14.27
N SER A 51 7.95 10.50 -13.07
CA SER A 51 8.97 11.50 -12.70
C SER A 51 10.39 10.99 -12.96
N ALA A 52 10.76 9.84 -12.38
CA ALA A 52 12.10 9.27 -12.52
C ALA A 52 12.46 8.95 -13.98
N LEU A 53 11.50 8.47 -14.79
CA LEU A 53 11.68 8.21 -16.22
C LEU A 53 11.97 9.48 -17.02
N THR A 54 11.40 10.62 -16.63
CA THR A 54 11.55 11.91 -17.34
C THR A 54 12.57 12.86 -16.69
N GLY A 55 13.55 12.32 -15.96
CA GLY A 55 14.64 13.09 -15.34
C GLY A 55 14.29 13.77 -14.00
N GLY A 56 13.09 13.56 -13.48
CA GLY A 56 12.68 14.06 -12.16
C GLY A 56 13.14 13.15 -11.01
N PRO A 57 12.82 13.54 -9.75
CA PRO A 57 13.20 12.81 -8.55
C PRO A 57 12.48 11.46 -8.41
N SER A 58 13.08 10.59 -7.60
CA SER A 58 12.44 9.37 -7.08
C SER A 58 11.58 9.66 -5.84
N CYS A 59 10.72 8.72 -5.47
CA CYS A 59 9.85 8.83 -4.31
C CYS A 59 10.61 8.74 -2.98
N TYR A 60 9.94 9.18 -1.91
CA TYR A 60 10.45 9.15 -0.55
C TYR A 60 10.94 7.75 -0.09
N LYS A 61 10.44 6.65 -0.65
CA LYS A 61 10.87 5.29 -0.26
C LYS A 61 12.33 5.01 -0.64
N VAL A 62 12.81 5.61 -1.73
CA VAL A 62 14.24 5.54 -2.11
C VAL A 62 15.06 6.26 -1.05
N LYS A 63 14.62 7.45 -0.63
CA LYS A 63 15.25 8.19 0.46
C LYS A 63 15.22 7.40 1.78
N PHE A 64 14.06 6.91 2.20
CA PHE A 64 13.89 6.28 3.51
C PHE A 64 14.55 4.91 3.61
N TYR A 65 14.45 4.09 2.55
CA TYR A 65 14.77 2.66 2.63
C TYR A 65 15.71 2.14 1.55
N GLY A 66 16.11 2.98 0.58
CA GLY A 66 16.90 2.54 -0.58
C GLY A 66 16.08 1.67 -1.55
N ALA A 67 14.74 1.76 -1.50
CA ALA A 67 13.85 0.95 -2.32
C ALA A 67 12.87 1.82 -3.14
N PRO A 68 12.75 1.62 -4.46
CA PRO A 68 13.44 0.62 -5.27
C PRO A 68 14.94 0.89 -5.45
N VAL A 69 15.72 -0.18 -5.50
CA VAL A 69 17.13 -0.11 -5.86
C VAL A 69 17.27 0.41 -7.29
N GLY A 70 18.05 1.47 -7.48
CA GLY A 70 18.22 2.15 -8.76
C GLY A 70 17.16 3.21 -9.07
N GLY A 71 16.16 3.44 -8.21
CA GLY A 71 15.19 4.53 -8.37
C GLY A 71 13.76 4.10 -8.69
N SER A 72 12.81 5.02 -8.55
CA SER A 72 11.38 4.72 -8.60
C SER A 72 10.89 4.12 -9.92
N HIS A 73 11.58 4.36 -11.04
CA HIS A 73 11.22 3.77 -12.33
C HIS A 73 11.32 2.24 -12.37
N ARG A 74 12.02 1.63 -11.41
CA ARG A 74 12.16 0.18 -11.24
C ARG A 74 11.13 -0.43 -10.27
N CYS A 75 10.11 0.33 -9.88
CA CYS A 75 8.96 -0.13 -9.10
C CYS A 75 7.87 -0.75 -10.01
N VAL A 76 7.30 -1.88 -9.58
CA VAL A 76 5.99 -2.38 -10.03
C VAL A 76 4.97 -2.07 -8.94
N GLU A 77 4.13 -1.06 -9.16
CA GLU A 77 2.98 -0.80 -8.28
C GLU A 77 1.78 -1.59 -8.80
N MET A 78 1.33 -2.59 -8.03
CA MET A 78 0.25 -3.49 -8.44
C MET A 78 -0.77 -3.76 -7.34
N GLY A 79 -1.93 -4.30 -7.72
CA GLY A 79 -2.97 -4.82 -6.83
C GLY A 79 -3.39 -6.22 -7.29
N PRO A 80 -3.29 -7.26 -6.45
CA PRO A 80 -3.59 -8.63 -6.87
C PRO A 80 -5.09 -8.87 -6.97
N VAL A 81 -5.92 -8.03 -6.34
CA VAL A 81 -7.39 -8.03 -6.42
C VAL A 81 -7.86 -6.59 -6.59
N GLY A 82 -7.56 -6.02 -7.75
CA GLY A 82 -7.83 -4.61 -8.01
C GLY A 82 -9.32 -4.30 -7.92
N MET A 83 -9.68 -3.16 -7.31
CA MET A 83 -11.08 -2.74 -7.14
C MET A 83 -11.94 -3.62 -6.22
N MET A 84 -11.34 -4.55 -5.47
CA MET A 84 -11.99 -5.27 -4.36
C MET A 84 -11.40 -4.81 -3.02
N CYS A 85 -12.22 -4.36 -2.08
CA CYS A 85 -11.71 -3.92 -0.78
C CYS A 85 -12.79 -4.07 0.30
N SER A 86 -12.34 -4.39 1.51
CA SER A 86 -13.18 -4.43 2.71
C SER A 86 -13.55 -3.05 3.26
N ASN A 87 -12.87 -1.97 2.82
CA ASN A 87 -13.06 -0.61 3.30
C ASN A 87 -13.53 0.36 2.21
N LYS A 88 -14.39 1.32 2.59
CA LYS A 88 -14.83 2.46 1.78
C LYS A 88 -14.29 3.78 2.32
N CYS A 89 -12.97 3.87 2.50
CA CYS A 89 -12.34 4.99 3.20
C CYS A 89 -12.69 6.38 2.62
N VAL A 90 -12.86 7.36 3.50
CA VAL A 90 -13.16 8.76 3.09
C VAL A 90 -12.03 9.41 2.28
N TYR A 91 -10.78 8.97 2.49
CA TYR A 91 -9.58 9.53 1.85
C TYR A 91 -9.07 8.72 0.66
N CYS A 92 -9.73 7.60 0.29
CA CYS A 92 -9.24 6.77 -0.81
C CYS A 92 -9.27 7.54 -2.14
N TRP A 93 -8.13 7.61 -2.83
CA TRP A 93 -8.01 8.24 -4.16
C TRP A 93 -8.71 7.46 -5.26
N ARG A 94 -9.02 6.19 -5.00
CA ARG A 94 -9.77 5.32 -5.92
C ARG A 94 -11.26 5.37 -5.58
N PRO A 95 -12.16 4.99 -6.49
CA PRO A 95 -13.61 5.00 -6.24
C PRO A 95 -14.02 3.88 -5.27
N SER A 96 -13.53 3.93 -4.03
CA SER A 96 -13.71 2.89 -3.01
C SER A 96 -15.18 2.61 -2.72
N GLU A 97 -16.07 3.59 -2.86
CA GLU A 97 -17.51 3.41 -2.70
C GLU A 97 -18.12 2.41 -3.67
N SER A 98 -17.46 2.27 -4.82
CA SER A 98 -17.85 1.42 -5.93
C SER A 98 -17.10 0.09 -5.94
N PHE A 99 -16.10 -0.08 -5.08
CA PHE A 99 -15.33 -1.33 -5.00
C PHE A 99 -16.22 -2.48 -4.57
N ASP A 100 -15.93 -3.65 -5.11
CA ASP A 100 -16.66 -4.86 -4.81
C ASP A 100 -16.27 -5.38 -3.42
N PRO A 101 -17.21 -5.51 -2.47
CA PRO A 101 -16.97 -6.08 -1.15
C PRO A 101 -17.00 -7.62 -1.24
N TYR A 102 -16.18 -8.19 -2.11
CA TYR A 102 -16.19 -9.61 -2.43
C TYR A 102 -14.84 -10.26 -2.14
N GLU A 103 -14.85 -11.35 -1.39
CA GLU A 103 -13.67 -12.11 -0.97
C GLU A 103 -13.52 -13.35 -1.85
N PRO A 104 -12.61 -13.35 -2.84
CA PRO A 104 -12.51 -14.46 -3.77
C PRO A 104 -11.84 -15.69 -3.12
N MET A 105 -12.33 -16.88 -3.49
CA MET A 105 -11.75 -18.16 -3.13
C MET A 105 -10.52 -18.49 -3.98
N SER A 106 -9.66 -19.38 -3.47
CA SER A 106 -8.42 -19.81 -4.17
C SER A 106 -8.66 -20.34 -5.59
N LEU A 107 -9.80 -21.02 -5.81
CA LEU A 107 -10.16 -21.57 -7.12
C LEU A 107 -10.70 -20.52 -8.08
N GLU A 108 -11.13 -19.36 -7.60
CA GLU A 108 -11.70 -18.29 -8.43
C GLU A 108 -10.63 -17.33 -8.93
N VAL A 109 -9.47 -17.28 -8.27
CA VAL A 109 -8.37 -16.45 -8.70
C VAL A 109 -7.47 -17.13 -9.72
N MET A 110 -6.74 -16.31 -10.47
CA MET A 110 -5.74 -16.76 -11.43
C MET A 110 -4.46 -17.22 -10.74
N ASP A 111 -3.65 -17.98 -11.47
CA ASP A 111 -2.36 -18.42 -10.97
C ASP A 111 -1.40 -17.23 -10.74
N PRO A 112 -0.64 -17.19 -9.62
CA PRO A 112 0.31 -16.12 -9.34
C PRO A 112 1.36 -15.92 -10.43
N VAL A 113 1.83 -16.99 -11.08
CA VAL A 113 2.83 -16.92 -12.15
C VAL A 113 2.23 -16.23 -13.37
N ASP A 114 1.04 -16.67 -13.79
CA ASP A 114 0.30 -16.08 -14.89
C ASP A 114 -0.04 -14.61 -14.62
N MET A 115 -0.47 -14.30 -13.39
CA MET A 115 -0.77 -12.94 -12.95
C MET A 115 0.44 -12.03 -13.09
N VAL A 116 1.60 -12.43 -12.56
CA VAL A 116 2.83 -11.64 -12.63
C VAL A 116 3.28 -11.45 -14.08
N ASN A 117 3.22 -12.48 -14.91
CA ASN A 117 3.58 -12.38 -16.33
C ASN A 117 2.67 -11.40 -17.08
N GLY A 118 1.36 -11.49 -16.86
CA GLY A 118 0.38 -10.56 -17.44
C GLY A 118 0.54 -9.12 -16.94
N ILE A 119 0.81 -8.95 -15.64
CA ILE A 119 1.09 -7.64 -15.05
C ILE A 119 2.36 -7.01 -15.63
N LEU A 120 3.42 -7.78 -15.83
CA LEU A 120 4.65 -7.29 -16.49
C LEU A 120 4.41 -6.94 -17.96
N LYS A 121 3.56 -7.70 -18.68
CA LYS A 121 3.14 -7.37 -20.05
C LYS A 121 2.37 -6.05 -20.10
N GLU A 122 1.40 -5.86 -19.21
CA GLU A 122 0.64 -4.61 -19.13
C GLU A 122 1.52 -3.43 -18.72
N ARG A 123 2.44 -3.65 -17.77
CA ARG A 123 3.41 -2.62 -17.39
C ARG A 123 4.33 -2.24 -18.56
N ARG A 124 4.78 -3.20 -19.36
CA ARG A 124 5.56 -2.94 -20.58
C ARG A 124 4.76 -2.14 -21.60
N ARG A 125 3.46 -2.42 -21.75
CA ARG A 125 2.54 -1.62 -22.58
C ARG A 125 2.44 -0.18 -22.06
N LEU A 126 2.33 0.04 -20.75
CA LEU A 126 2.30 1.38 -20.17
C LEU A 126 3.62 2.13 -20.36
N LEU A 127 4.76 1.43 -20.33
CA LEU A 127 6.09 2.00 -20.58
C LEU A 127 6.34 2.33 -22.06
N SER A 128 5.61 1.74 -23.01
CA SER A 128 5.93 1.87 -24.44
C SER A 128 5.96 3.32 -24.91
N GLY A 129 5.07 4.16 -24.37
CA GLY A 129 5.03 5.60 -24.66
C GLY A 129 6.28 6.36 -24.22
N TYR A 130 7.08 5.82 -23.30
CA TYR A 130 8.31 6.44 -22.84
C TYR A 130 9.51 6.13 -23.73
N PHE A 131 9.47 5.16 -24.64
CA PHE A 131 10.61 4.96 -25.56
C PHE A 131 10.79 6.10 -26.57
N GLY A 132 9.70 6.77 -26.94
CA GLY A 132 9.71 7.91 -27.86
C GLY A 132 9.50 9.27 -27.19
N HIS A 133 9.46 9.32 -25.85
CA HIS A 133 9.14 10.55 -25.14
C HIS A 133 10.37 11.47 -25.06
N ALA A 134 10.26 12.71 -25.53
CA ALA A 134 11.40 13.64 -25.67
C ALA A 134 12.21 13.89 -24.39
N LYS A 135 11.56 13.84 -23.22
CA LYS A 135 12.23 14.03 -21.90
C LYS A 135 12.67 12.74 -21.22
N SER A 136 12.39 11.58 -21.81
CA SER A 136 12.72 10.30 -21.19
C SER A 136 14.18 9.92 -21.39
N SER A 137 14.76 9.22 -20.42
CA SER A 137 16.06 8.55 -20.60
C SER A 137 15.83 7.13 -21.11
N ARG A 138 16.40 6.79 -22.28
CA ARG A 138 16.30 5.45 -22.86
C ARG A 138 16.88 4.38 -21.92
N ASP A 139 17.98 4.70 -21.24
CA ASP A 139 18.61 3.79 -20.27
C ASP A 139 17.68 3.54 -19.08
N LYS A 140 17.06 4.57 -18.52
CA LYS A 140 16.06 4.39 -17.44
C LYS A 140 14.84 3.61 -17.89
N VAL A 141 14.37 3.81 -19.13
CA VAL A 141 13.25 3.01 -19.67
C VAL A 141 13.65 1.54 -19.81
N ASN A 142 14.87 1.25 -20.26
CA ASN A 142 15.42 -0.11 -20.31
C ASN A 142 15.55 -0.73 -18.92
N GLU A 143 16.07 0.01 -17.94
CA GLU A 143 16.13 -0.42 -16.53
C GLU A 143 14.74 -0.69 -15.95
N ALA A 144 13.74 0.12 -16.33
CA ALA A 144 12.36 -0.05 -15.89
C ALA A 144 11.72 -1.35 -16.40
N LEU A 145 12.26 -1.99 -17.44
CA LEU A 145 11.83 -3.32 -17.89
C LEU A 145 12.32 -4.45 -16.97
N GLN A 146 13.29 -4.17 -16.10
CA GLN A 146 13.88 -5.09 -15.13
C GLN A 146 13.61 -4.56 -13.71
N PRO A 147 12.38 -4.69 -13.20
CA PRO A 147 12.01 -4.11 -11.93
C PRO A 147 12.78 -4.75 -10.77
N THR A 148 13.14 -3.93 -9.79
CA THR A 148 13.84 -4.36 -8.56
C THR A 148 12.93 -4.36 -7.34
N HIS A 149 11.74 -3.77 -7.47
CA HIS A 149 10.82 -3.58 -6.36
C HIS A 149 9.38 -3.83 -6.75
N TRP A 150 8.66 -4.51 -5.88
CA TRP A 150 7.24 -4.80 -6.04
C TRP A 150 6.45 -4.16 -4.90
N ALA A 151 5.64 -3.16 -5.23
CA ALA A 151 4.71 -2.51 -4.32
C ALA A 151 3.31 -3.09 -4.53
N ILE A 152 2.94 -4.04 -3.68
CA ILE A 152 1.60 -4.63 -3.63
C ILE A 152 0.71 -3.69 -2.82
N SER A 153 0.29 -2.58 -3.46
CA SER A 153 -0.36 -1.45 -2.78
C SER A 153 -1.20 -0.53 -3.68
N LEU A 154 -1.52 -0.93 -4.91
CA LEU A 154 -2.13 -0.02 -5.90
C LEU A 154 -3.60 0.31 -5.60
N SER A 155 -4.46 -0.69 -5.70
CA SER A 155 -5.89 -0.60 -5.42
C SER A 155 -6.42 -1.94 -4.94
N GLY A 156 -7.54 -1.87 -4.23
CA GLY A 156 -8.10 -2.99 -3.49
C GLY A 156 -7.37 -3.25 -2.17
N GLU A 157 -7.77 -4.31 -1.47
CA GLU A 157 -7.09 -4.83 -0.28
C GLU A 157 -6.31 -6.10 -0.65
N PRO A 158 -4.97 -6.03 -0.76
CA PRO A 158 -4.16 -7.16 -1.19
C PRO A 158 -4.31 -8.43 -0.34
N THR A 159 -4.59 -8.31 0.96
CA THR A 159 -4.74 -9.48 1.84
C THR A 159 -6.04 -10.25 1.64
N MET A 160 -6.96 -9.74 0.79
CA MET A 160 -8.10 -10.51 0.29
C MET A 160 -7.69 -11.55 -0.76
N TYR A 161 -6.50 -11.44 -1.36
CA TYR A 161 -6.04 -12.40 -2.36
C TYR A 161 -5.64 -13.74 -1.70
N PRO A 162 -6.36 -14.86 -1.95
CA PRO A 162 -6.20 -16.09 -1.18
C PRO A 162 -4.87 -16.82 -1.43
N ARG A 163 -4.23 -16.57 -2.58
CA ARG A 163 -2.92 -17.12 -2.98
C ARG A 163 -1.76 -16.13 -2.78
N LEU A 164 -1.92 -15.15 -1.88
CA LEU A 164 -0.89 -14.13 -1.60
C LEU A 164 0.47 -14.70 -1.16
N PRO A 165 0.55 -15.78 -0.34
CA PRO A 165 1.84 -16.41 -0.03
C PRO A 165 2.60 -16.87 -1.27
N GLU A 166 1.91 -17.53 -2.20
CA GLU A 166 2.48 -18.03 -3.44
C GLU A 166 2.96 -16.88 -4.34
N LEU A 167 2.17 -15.81 -4.43
CA LEU A 167 2.56 -14.60 -5.16
C LEU A 167 3.84 -13.97 -4.61
N ILE A 168 3.93 -13.77 -3.29
CA ILE A 168 5.11 -13.14 -2.69
C ILE A 168 6.35 -14.02 -2.89
N LYS A 169 6.23 -15.33 -2.71
CA LYS A 169 7.34 -16.27 -2.97
C LYS A 169 7.78 -16.22 -4.43
N TYR A 170 6.85 -16.25 -5.37
CA TYR A 170 7.19 -16.18 -6.79
C TYR A 170 7.88 -14.87 -7.14
N ILE A 171 7.33 -13.73 -6.69
CA ILE A 171 7.95 -12.41 -6.90
C ILE A 171 9.37 -12.37 -6.33
N LYS A 172 9.58 -12.89 -5.12
CA LYS A 172 10.89 -12.96 -4.46
C LYS A 172 11.89 -13.85 -5.21
N SER A 173 11.40 -14.88 -5.91
CA SER A 173 12.25 -15.77 -6.71
C SER A 173 12.74 -15.15 -8.03
N LEU A 174 12.13 -14.03 -8.47
CA LEU A 174 12.55 -13.36 -9.70
C LEU A 174 13.97 -12.77 -9.54
N PRO A 175 14.88 -12.98 -10.52
CA PRO A 175 16.30 -12.63 -10.38
C PRO A 175 16.60 -11.17 -10.04
N SER A 176 15.77 -10.24 -10.51
CA SER A 176 15.98 -8.80 -10.30
C SER A 176 15.33 -8.27 -9.03
N THR A 177 14.47 -9.04 -8.37
CA THR A 177 13.71 -8.58 -7.20
C THR A 177 14.63 -8.39 -6.01
N LYS A 178 14.68 -7.16 -5.50
CA LYS A 178 15.41 -6.77 -4.29
C LYS A 178 14.46 -6.55 -3.10
N SER A 179 13.22 -6.17 -3.36
CA SER A 179 12.24 -5.96 -2.30
C SER A 179 10.80 -6.12 -2.74
N VAL A 180 9.99 -6.62 -1.80
CA VAL A 180 8.53 -6.72 -1.91
C VAL A 180 7.90 -5.99 -0.75
N PHE A 181 7.08 -4.98 -1.03
CA PHE A 181 6.29 -4.26 -0.04
C PHE A 181 4.83 -4.65 -0.17
N LEU A 182 4.21 -5.02 0.95
CA LEU A 182 2.79 -5.30 1.04
C LEU A 182 2.13 -4.22 1.91
N VAL A 183 1.07 -3.59 1.41
CA VAL A 183 0.26 -2.64 2.20
C VAL A 183 -1.12 -3.23 2.42
N THR A 184 -1.51 -3.35 3.68
CA THR A 184 -2.84 -3.81 4.09
C THR A 184 -3.56 -2.78 4.96
N ASN A 185 -4.90 -2.82 4.94
CA ASN A 185 -5.76 -2.08 5.85
C ASN A 185 -5.93 -2.75 7.23
N GLY A 186 -5.46 -3.99 7.40
CA GLY A 186 -5.45 -4.71 8.68
C GLY A 186 -6.73 -5.50 9.01
N LEU A 187 -7.66 -5.67 8.07
CA LEU A 187 -8.89 -6.45 8.30
C LEU A 187 -8.74 -7.98 8.12
N TYR A 188 -7.57 -8.44 7.69
CA TYR A 188 -7.30 -9.85 7.38
C TYR A 188 -6.10 -10.39 8.18
N PRO A 189 -6.16 -10.40 9.53
CA PRO A 189 -5.07 -10.93 10.34
C PRO A 189 -4.73 -12.40 9.99
N GLU A 190 -5.71 -13.20 9.57
CA GLU A 190 -5.52 -14.59 9.17
C GLU A 190 -4.59 -14.71 7.95
N MET A 191 -4.62 -13.74 7.04
CA MET A 191 -3.69 -13.73 5.90
C MET A 191 -2.27 -13.38 6.36
N ILE A 192 -2.12 -12.48 7.33
CA ILE A 192 -0.79 -12.16 7.91
C ILE A 192 -0.23 -13.40 8.61
N GLU A 193 -1.04 -14.13 9.36
CA GLU A 193 -0.67 -15.42 9.97
C GLU A 193 -0.29 -16.46 8.92
N LYS A 194 -1.07 -16.57 7.84
CA LYS A 194 -0.79 -17.46 6.71
C LYS A 194 0.57 -17.13 6.07
N LEU A 195 0.84 -15.85 5.81
CA LEU A 195 2.13 -15.39 5.27
C LEU A 195 3.30 -15.74 6.19
N TRP A 196 3.12 -15.62 7.50
CA TRP A 196 4.14 -16.01 8.46
C TRP A 196 4.34 -17.53 8.47
N ARG A 197 3.27 -18.31 8.65
CA ARG A 197 3.32 -19.78 8.71
C ARG A 197 3.92 -20.40 7.46
N GLU A 198 3.63 -19.82 6.30
CA GLU A 198 4.07 -20.36 5.01
C GLU A 198 5.42 -19.78 4.57
N ASP A 199 6.17 -19.06 5.41
CA ASP A 199 7.45 -18.42 5.04
C ASP A 199 7.34 -17.56 3.76
N ALA A 200 6.31 -16.73 3.73
CA ALA A 200 5.97 -15.88 2.61
C ALA A 200 5.85 -14.40 3.01
N LEU A 201 6.41 -14.00 4.15
CA LEU A 201 6.41 -12.60 4.58
C LEU A 201 7.06 -11.71 3.51
N PRO A 202 6.57 -10.48 3.27
CA PRO A 202 7.20 -9.53 2.35
C PRO A 202 8.57 -9.06 2.90
N THR A 203 9.33 -8.31 2.11
CA THR A 203 10.53 -7.60 2.62
C THR A 203 10.13 -6.54 3.65
N GLN A 204 8.99 -5.87 3.44
CA GLN A 204 8.42 -4.91 4.39
C GLN A 204 6.89 -4.97 4.36
N LEU A 205 6.27 -5.16 5.52
CA LEU A 205 4.82 -5.14 5.69
C LEU A 205 4.37 -3.79 6.24
N TYR A 206 3.41 -3.18 5.56
CA TYR A 206 2.75 -1.94 5.94
C TYR A 206 1.33 -2.21 6.43
N LEU A 207 0.99 -1.69 7.60
CA LEU A 207 -0.39 -1.54 8.04
C LEU A 207 -0.80 -0.06 7.95
N SER A 208 -1.88 0.20 7.22
CA SER A 208 -2.46 1.54 7.06
C SER A 208 -3.41 1.84 8.23
N LEU A 209 -2.93 2.56 9.26
CA LEU A 209 -3.69 2.89 10.47
C LEU A 209 -4.12 4.36 10.42
N ASN A 210 -5.42 4.63 10.27
CA ASN A 210 -5.92 5.98 10.00
C ASN A 210 -6.78 6.55 11.14
N ALA A 211 -6.93 5.79 12.22
CA ALA A 211 -7.66 6.18 13.42
C ALA A 211 -7.06 5.47 14.64
N PRO A 212 -7.09 6.09 15.83
CA PRO A 212 -6.55 5.49 17.04
C PRO A 212 -7.61 4.79 17.90
N ASN A 213 -8.89 4.78 17.48
CA ASN A 213 -9.99 4.15 18.20
C ASN A 213 -11.09 3.67 17.24
N LYS A 214 -11.98 2.80 17.75
CA LYS A 214 -13.09 2.19 16.99
C LYS A 214 -14.02 3.22 16.36
N GLU A 215 -14.41 4.26 17.09
CA GLU A 215 -15.35 5.26 16.61
C GLU A 215 -14.82 6.00 15.38
N LEU A 216 -13.59 6.52 15.47
CA LEU A 216 -12.98 7.26 14.38
C LEU A 216 -12.61 6.32 13.22
N PHE A 217 -12.23 5.07 13.52
CA PHE A 217 -11.96 4.06 12.50
C PHE A 217 -13.21 3.77 11.64
N LEU A 218 -14.36 3.56 12.28
CA LEU A 218 -15.63 3.34 11.57
C LEU A 218 -16.02 4.52 10.68
N LYS A 219 -15.69 5.75 11.09
CA LYS A 219 -15.94 6.96 10.29
C LYS A 219 -14.96 7.12 9.12
N ILE A 220 -13.67 6.91 9.36
CA ILE A 220 -12.60 7.18 8.39
C ILE A 220 -12.41 6.04 7.39
N ALA A 221 -12.28 4.80 7.88
CA ALA A 221 -12.02 3.63 7.06
C ALA A 221 -13.33 3.07 6.46
N ASN A 222 -14.44 3.24 7.18
CA ASN A 222 -15.77 2.78 6.78
C ASN A 222 -15.76 1.32 6.27
N PRO A 223 -15.52 0.35 7.16
CA PRO A 223 -15.52 -1.06 6.80
C PRO A 223 -16.92 -1.50 6.36
N VAL A 224 -16.95 -2.22 5.24
CA VAL A 224 -18.16 -2.82 4.65
C VAL A 224 -18.11 -4.35 4.61
N VAL A 225 -16.93 -4.92 4.85
CA VAL A 225 -16.72 -6.36 5.11
C VAL A 225 -16.17 -6.48 6.53
N HIS A 226 -16.56 -7.53 7.27
CA HIS A 226 -16.19 -7.74 8.68
C HIS A 226 -16.56 -6.56 9.59
N ARG A 227 -17.67 -5.87 9.32
CA ARG A 227 -17.98 -4.58 9.97
C ARG A 227 -18.09 -4.68 11.49
N ASP A 228 -18.65 -5.78 12.01
CA ASP A 228 -18.97 -5.93 13.43
C ASP A 228 -17.72 -6.10 14.31
N ASP A 229 -16.68 -6.76 13.78
CA ASP A 229 -15.39 -7.03 14.42
C ASP A 229 -14.20 -6.32 13.75
N ALA A 230 -14.47 -5.31 12.91
CA ALA A 230 -13.46 -4.67 12.06
C ALA A 230 -12.31 -4.04 12.86
N TRP A 231 -12.62 -3.38 13.99
CA TRP A 231 -11.60 -2.74 14.82
C TRP A 231 -10.75 -3.78 15.56
N GLU A 232 -11.38 -4.82 16.08
CA GLU A 232 -10.76 -5.95 16.75
C GLU A 232 -9.78 -6.68 15.81
N ARG A 233 -10.14 -6.82 14.53
CA ARG A 233 -9.24 -7.34 13.47
C ARG A 233 -8.02 -6.46 13.24
N VAL A 234 -8.19 -5.13 13.23
CA VAL A 234 -7.06 -4.19 13.13
C VAL A 234 -6.13 -4.35 14.32
N LEU A 235 -6.66 -4.47 15.54
CA LEU A 235 -5.86 -4.70 16.74
C LEU A 235 -5.09 -6.03 16.67
N ARG A 236 -5.73 -7.13 16.24
CA ARG A 236 -5.04 -8.41 16.03
C ARG A 236 -3.95 -8.30 14.95
N SER A 237 -4.20 -7.57 13.88
CA SER A 237 -3.17 -7.32 12.86
C SER A 237 -1.98 -6.54 13.44
N LEU A 238 -2.21 -5.55 14.31
CA LEU A 238 -1.14 -4.85 15.02
C LEU A 238 -0.35 -5.81 15.93
N GLU A 239 -1.02 -6.65 16.72
CA GLU A 239 -0.36 -7.65 17.55
C GLU A 239 0.53 -8.60 16.73
N LEU A 240 0.09 -8.97 15.53
CA LEU A 240 0.90 -9.77 14.59
C LEU A 240 2.12 -8.99 14.09
N LEU A 241 1.96 -7.72 13.73
CA LEU A 241 3.06 -6.83 13.34
C LEU A 241 4.17 -6.78 14.39
N ALA A 242 3.83 -6.82 15.68
CA ALA A 242 4.79 -6.83 16.77
C ALA A 242 5.65 -8.11 16.82
N LYS A 243 5.14 -9.24 16.30
CA LYS A 243 5.72 -10.58 16.47
C LYS A 243 6.39 -11.12 15.21
N ILE A 244 5.89 -10.80 14.03
CA ILE A 244 6.37 -11.39 12.77
C ILE A 244 7.85 -11.00 12.48
N PRO A 245 8.67 -11.94 11.96
CA PRO A 245 10.08 -11.71 11.65
C PRO A 245 10.27 -11.04 10.28
N THR A 246 9.63 -9.88 10.06
CA THR A 246 9.88 -9.03 8.88
C THR A 246 9.88 -7.55 9.29
N ARG A 247 10.37 -6.67 8.40
CA ARG A 247 10.30 -5.23 8.60
C ARG A 247 8.83 -4.80 8.61
N THR A 248 8.44 -4.01 9.60
CA THR A 248 7.06 -3.58 9.78
C THR A 248 6.95 -2.07 9.86
N VAL A 249 5.94 -1.53 9.19
CA VAL A 249 5.64 -0.10 9.15
C VAL A 249 4.18 0.11 9.48
N VAL A 250 3.88 1.05 10.38
CA VAL A 250 2.53 1.61 10.49
C VAL A 250 2.52 2.95 9.78
N ARG A 251 1.73 3.06 8.71
CA ARG A 251 1.56 4.32 7.98
C ARG A 251 0.26 4.98 8.39
N ILE A 252 0.34 6.24 8.80
CA ILE A 252 -0.79 7.03 9.26
C ILE A 252 -1.10 8.09 8.22
N THR A 253 -2.28 8.01 7.60
CA THR A 253 -2.75 9.09 6.71
C THR A 253 -3.41 10.18 7.57
N LEU A 254 -2.71 11.28 7.75
CA LEU A 254 -3.17 12.45 8.50
C LEU A 254 -4.15 13.26 7.65
N ILE A 255 -5.34 13.50 8.19
CA ILE A 255 -6.43 14.24 7.56
C ILE A 255 -6.81 15.36 8.53
N LYS A 256 -6.51 16.60 8.15
CA LYS A 256 -6.76 17.77 8.99
C LYS A 256 -8.26 17.89 9.29
N GLY A 257 -8.58 18.08 10.56
CA GLY A 257 -9.96 18.14 11.06
C GLY A 257 -10.61 16.77 11.30
N TRP A 258 -9.87 15.68 11.15
CA TRP A 258 -10.39 14.32 11.39
C TRP A 258 -9.56 13.55 12.42
N ASN A 259 -8.26 13.38 12.19
CA ASN A 259 -7.40 12.52 13.01
C ASN A 259 -6.10 13.19 13.47
N THR A 260 -6.05 14.52 13.46
CA THR A 260 -4.84 15.30 13.76
C THR A 260 -4.89 16.04 15.08
N GLY A 261 -5.99 15.94 15.84
CA GLY A 261 -6.16 16.62 17.12
C GLY A 261 -5.16 16.12 18.17
N SER A 262 -4.67 17.03 19.02
CA SER A 262 -3.69 16.71 20.07
C SER A 262 -4.23 15.72 21.10
N GLU A 263 -5.54 15.74 21.35
CA GLU A 263 -6.27 14.81 22.22
C GLU A 263 -6.21 13.35 21.75
N LEU A 264 -5.92 13.13 20.46
CA LEU A 264 -5.81 11.79 19.87
C LEU A 264 -4.40 11.19 20.00
N LEU A 265 -3.38 11.99 20.31
CA LEU A 265 -1.98 11.53 20.33
C LEU A 265 -1.74 10.41 21.33
N GLY A 266 -2.35 10.49 22.52
CA GLY A 266 -2.26 9.44 23.53
C GLY A 266 -2.85 8.11 23.06
N GLN A 267 -3.99 8.17 22.35
CA GLN A 267 -4.64 6.99 21.79
C GLN A 267 -3.86 6.41 20.61
N PHE A 268 -3.26 7.26 19.76
CA PHE A 268 -2.34 6.79 18.73
C PHE A 268 -1.14 6.08 19.35
N ALA A 269 -0.52 6.66 20.39
CA ALA A 269 0.60 6.04 21.09
C ALA A 269 0.23 4.69 21.71
N GLU A 270 -1.00 4.53 22.23
CA GLU A 270 -1.52 3.26 22.73
C GLU A 270 -1.60 2.20 21.63
N VAL A 271 -2.28 2.49 20.52
CA VAL A 271 -2.46 1.55 19.41
C VAL A 271 -1.14 1.23 18.72
N LEU A 272 -0.24 2.21 18.59
CA LEU A 272 1.11 1.99 18.07
C LEU A 272 1.98 1.13 19.01
N GLY A 273 1.73 1.21 20.32
CA GLY A 273 2.35 0.34 21.32
C GLY A 273 2.00 -1.13 21.13
N ILE A 274 0.75 -1.44 20.74
CA ILE A 274 0.31 -2.80 20.40
C ILE A 274 1.09 -3.32 19.20
N GLY A 275 1.22 -2.48 18.16
CA GLY A 275 1.90 -2.85 16.91
C GLY A 275 3.42 -2.95 17.00
N ASN A 276 4.01 -2.15 17.88
CA ASN A 276 5.46 -1.95 18.03
C ASN A 276 6.24 -2.04 16.70
N PRO A 277 5.84 -1.28 15.65
CA PRO A 277 6.45 -1.41 14.34
C PRO A 277 7.89 -0.93 14.33
N HIS A 278 8.67 -1.33 13.34
CA HIS A 278 10.03 -0.83 13.17
C HIS A 278 10.04 0.65 12.74
N PHE A 279 9.05 1.05 11.95
CA PHE A 279 8.88 2.43 11.48
C PHE A 279 7.43 2.91 11.61
N ILE A 280 7.26 4.20 11.83
CA ILE A 280 5.96 4.88 11.75
C ILE A 280 6.09 5.95 10.67
N GLU A 281 5.17 5.97 9.70
CA GLU A 281 5.12 6.95 8.60
C GLU A 281 3.88 7.84 8.72
N PRO A 282 3.94 8.97 9.46
CA PRO A 282 2.91 10.01 9.39
C PRO A 282 2.98 10.73 8.03
N LYS A 283 1.87 10.69 7.29
CA LYS A 283 1.79 11.25 5.93
C LYS A 283 0.53 12.08 5.75
N SER A 284 0.66 13.27 5.19
CA SER A 284 -0.51 14.08 4.82
C SER A 284 -1.38 13.38 3.77
N TYR A 285 -2.69 13.44 3.96
CA TYR A 285 -3.65 13.24 2.89
C TYR A 285 -3.35 14.20 1.72
N MET A 286 -3.50 13.70 0.49
CA MET A 286 -3.43 14.51 -0.72
C MET A 286 -4.78 14.52 -1.42
N HIS A 287 -5.24 15.71 -1.80
CA HIS A 287 -6.51 15.95 -2.48
C HIS A 287 -6.43 15.59 -3.97
N LEU A 288 -6.51 14.28 -4.25
CA LEU A 288 -6.32 13.67 -5.57
C LEU A 288 -7.34 12.56 -5.84
N GLY A 289 -7.64 12.30 -7.12
CA GLY A 289 -8.54 11.21 -7.51
C GLY A 289 -9.95 11.37 -6.94
N HIS A 290 -10.57 10.27 -6.53
CA HIS A 290 -11.95 10.26 -6.01
C HIS A 290 -12.11 10.81 -4.60
N SER A 291 -11.04 11.04 -3.84
CA SER A 291 -11.16 11.61 -2.50
C SER A 291 -11.61 13.07 -2.51
N VAL A 292 -11.45 13.77 -3.65
CA VAL A 292 -11.86 15.18 -3.84
C VAL A 292 -13.38 15.38 -3.74
N TYR A 293 -14.16 14.31 -3.93
CA TYR A 293 -15.62 14.35 -3.78
C TYR A 293 -16.07 14.18 -2.31
N LYS A 294 -15.14 13.81 -1.42
CA LYS A 294 -15.42 13.48 0.00
C LYS A 294 -14.71 14.43 0.97
N LEU A 295 -13.52 14.91 0.60
CA LEU A 295 -12.67 15.77 1.40
C LEU A 295 -12.25 16.98 0.57
N SER A 296 -12.07 18.12 1.24
CA SER A 296 -11.59 19.35 0.62
C SER A 296 -10.06 19.45 0.63
N LYS A 297 -9.50 20.40 -0.13
CA LYS A 297 -8.07 20.73 -0.07
C LYS A 297 -7.62 21.18 1.33
N LEU A 298 -8.52 21.76 2.13
CA LEU A 298 -8.22 22.21 3.49
C LEU A 298 -7.93 21.04 4.45
N ASN A 299 -8.36 19.82 4.09
CA ASN A 299 -8.05 18.62 4.85
C ASN A 299 -6.60 18.13 4.65
N MET A 300 -5.85 18.71 3.71
CA MET A 300 -4.42 18.43 3.54
C MET A 300 -3.60 19.22 4.57
N LEU A 301 -2.67 18.55 5.23
CA LEU A 301 -1.65 19.20 6.04
C LEU A 301 -0.52 19.72 5.14
N ARG A 302 0.06 20.87 5.51
CA ARG A 302 1.39 21.31 5.07
C ARG A 302 2.47 20.38 5.66
N HIS A 303 3.66 20.42 5.09
CA HIS A 303 4.74 19.54 5.54
C HIS A 303 5.14 19.84 6.99
N GLU A 304 5.23 21.11 7.35
CA GLU A 304 5.57 21.58 8.70
C GLU A 304 4.56 21.08 9.73
N GLU A 305 3.27 21.05 9.38
CA GLU A 305 2.20 20.54 10.25
C GLU A 305 2.34 19.01 10.45
N VAL A 306 2.75 18.26 9.42
CA VAL A 306 3.06 16.82 9.57
C VAL A 306 4.25 16.61 10.49
N LYS A 307 5.30 17.43 10.35
CA LYS A 307 6.49 17.39 11.20
C LYS A 307 6.16 17.68 12.66
N GLU A 308 5.44 18.76 12.93
CA GLU A 308 4.98 19.14 14.28
C GLU A 308 4.12 18.05 14.92
N TRP A 309 3.19 17.47 14.15
CA TRP A 309 2.37 16.35 14.62
C TRP A 309 3.23 15.12 14.96
N SER A 310 4.24 14.82 14.13
CA SER A 310 5.16 13.70 14.34
C SER A 310 6.03 13.87 15.59
N LEU A 311 6.53 15.09 15.83
CA LEU A 311 7.27 15.42 17.04
C LEU A 311 6.39 15.35 18.29
N SER A 312 5.11 15.71 18.18
CA SER A 312 4.15 15.57 19.28
C SER A 312 3.82 14.10 19.55
N LEU A 313 3.70 13.27 18.51
CA LEU A 313 3.54 11.83 18.65
C LEU A 313 4.76 11.20 19.33
N LEU A 314 5.99 11.62 19.01
CA LEU A 314 7.19 11.12 19.69
C LEU A 314 7.12 11.31 21.20
N LYS A 315 6.70 12.49 21.68
CA LYS A 315 6.52 12.75 23.12
C LYS A 315 5.46 11.83 23.75
N ALA A 316 4.37 11.57 23.03
CA ALA A 316 3.31 10.66 23.48
C ALA A 316 3.75 9.19 23.49
N LEU A 317 4.63 8.78 22.57
CA LEU A 317 5.25 7.45 22.57
C LEU A 317 6.22 7.30 23.74
N GLU A 318 7.08 8.31 23.96
CA GLU A 318 8.07 8.33 25.03
C GLU A 318 7.41 8.25 26.43
N SER A 319 6.29 8.95 26.65
CA SER A 319 5.55 8.88 27.91
C SER A 319 4.97 7.48 28.21
N ARG A 320 4.91 6.60 27.21
CA ARG A 320 4.52 5.18 27.33
C ARG A 320 5.72 4.23 27.34
N GLY A 321 6.95 4.73 27.38
CA GLY A 321 8.17 3.93 27.35
C GLY A 321 8.53 3.38 25.97
N LEU A 322 7.89 3.86 24.90
CA LEU A 322 8.18 3.46 23.51
C LEU A 322 9.27 4.38 22.94
N ARG A 323 10.49 3.86 22.76
CA ARG A 323 11.63 4.65 22.30
C ARG A 323 11.67 4.71 20.78
N TYR A 324 11.10 5.77 20.22
CA TYR A 324 11.23 6.12 18.81
C TYR A 324 12.07 7.39 18.63
N ILE A 325 12.72 7.52 17.47
CA ILE A 325 13.40 8.75 17.06
C ILE A 325 12.82 9.28 15.76
N PHE A 326 12.94 10.59 15.51
CA PHE A 326 12.68 11.17 14.20
C PHE A 326 13.81 10.74 13.26
N MET A 327 13.51 9.89 12.27
CA MET A 327 14.53 9.33 11.38
C MET A 327 14.77 10.21 10.15
N ASP A 328 13.70 10.65 9.48
CA ASP A 328 13.82 11.44 8.24
C ASP A 328 12.47 12.07 7.83
N GLU A 329 12.46 12.85 6.76
CA GLU A 329 11.29 13.49 6.18
C GLU A 329 11.40 13.68 4.66
N ASP A 330 10.28 13.80 3.94
CA ASP A 330 10.24 14.18 2.53
C ASP A 330 9.14 15.23 2.29
N PRO A 331 9.52 16.52 2.11
CA PRO A 331 8.56 17.61 1.90
C PRO A 331 7.68 17.44 0.67
N ASN A 332 8.22 16.87 -0.42
CA ASN A 332 7.47 16.67 -1.66
C ASN A 332 6.30 15.70 -1.48
N SER A 333 6.47 14.69 -0.63
CA SER A 333 5.43 13.72 -0.27
C SER A 333 4.68 14.06 1.01
N ARG A 334 5.02 15.17 1.68
CA ARG A 334 4.48 15.61 2.98
C ARG A 334 4.43 14.48 4.00
N ILE A 335 5.59 13.87 4.23
CA ILE A 335 5.73 12.67 5.03
C ILE A 335 6.96 12.76 5.93
N THR A 336 6.84 12.19 7.12
CA THR A 336 7.94 11.96 8.05
C THR A 336 8.05 10.47 8.32
N VAL A 337 9.17 10.06 8.90
CA VAL A 337 9.34 8.70 9.37
C VAL A 337 10.02 8.68 10.73
N LEU A 338 9.44 7.92 11.65
CA LEU A 338 9.96 7.64 12.97
C LEU A 338 10.54 6.22 12.98
N GLN A 339 11.64 6.00 13.68
CA GLN A 339 12.29 4.69 13.79
C GLN A 339 12.30 4.19 15.23
N ASN A 340 11.96 2.92 15.40
CA ASN A 340 11.95 2.25 16.69
C ASN A 340 13.36 1.86 17.13
N MET A 341 13.75 2.27 18.33
CA MET A 341 15.05 1.96 18.92
C MET A 341 15.01 0.76 19.87
N ASN A 342 13.84 0.35 20.35
CA ASN A 342 13.67 -0.90 21.10
C ASN A 342 13.66 -2.13 20.18
N ARG A 343 13.11 -1.97 18.97
CA ARG A 343 13.05 -3.01 17.94
C ARG A 343 13.73 -2.50 16.67
N TYR A 344 15.04 -2.29 16.77
CA TYR A 344 15.83 -1.68 15.72
C TYR A 344 15.99 -2.60 14.50
N VAL A 345 15.90 -2.02 13.32
CA VAL A 345 16.37 -2.60 12.06
C VAL A 345 17.00 -1.49 11.21
N ASP A 346 18.08 -1.78 10.48
CA ASP A 346 18.72 -0.81 9.57
C ASP A 346 17.67 -0.26 8.59
N ARG A 347 17.66 1.05 8.34
CA ARG A 347 16.69 1.65 7.41
C ARG A 347 16.89 1.14 5.99
N TRP A 348 18.12 0.85 5.59
CA TRP A 348 18.46 0.48 4.22
C TRP A 348 18.16 -0.98 3.95
N ILE A 349 17.36 -1.24 2.92
CA ILE A 349 17.16 -2.58 2.37
C ILE A 349 18.36 -2.97 1.52
N GLU A 350 18.78 -2.05 0.65
CA GLU A 350 20.13 -2.05 0.09
C GLU A 350 20.77 -0.71 0.40
N LYS A 351 22.01 -0.75 0.92
CA LYS A 351 22.75 0.44 1.27
C LYS A 351 23.13 1.19 -0.02
N PRO A 352 23.02 2.53 -0.06
CA PRO A 352 23.59 3.30 -1.14
C PRO A 352 25.08 2.98 -1.27
N SER A 353 25.57 2.74 -2.48
CA SER A 353 27.00 2.63 -2.74
C SER A 353 27.69 3.92 -2.31
N SER A 354 28.81 3.82 -1.59
CA SER A 354 29.59 4.96 -1.07
C SER A 354 30.09 5.96 -2.13
N GLU A 355 29.91 5.64 -3.42
CA GLU A 355 30.35 6.43 -4.57
C GLU A 355 29.25 7.31 -5.19
N ALA A 356 28.03 7.32 -4.64
CA ALA A 356 26.90 8.07 -5.18
C ALA A 356 26.41 9.17 -4.24
N ASN A 357 27.28 10.12 -3.90
CA ASN A 357 26.86 11.46 -3.48
C ASN A 357 27.33 12.44 -4.57
N PRO A 358 26.42 13.14 -5.27
CA PRO A 358 26.77 14.45 -5.83
C PRO A 358 27.00 15.47 -4.72
#